data_AF-A0A6S6U7A0-F1
#
_entry.id   AF-A0A6S6U7A0-F1
#
_cell.length_a   1.000
_cell.length_b   1.000
_cell.length_c   1.000
_cell.angle_alpha   90.00
_cell.angle_beta   90.00
_cell.angle_gamma   90.00
#
_symmetry.space_group_name_H-M   'P 1'
#
loop_
_entity.id
_entity.type
_entity.pdbx_description
1 polymer ?
#
loop_
_entity_poly.entity_id
_entity_poly.type
_entity_poly.pdbx_seq_one_letter_code
_entity_poly.pdbx_strand_id
1 'polypeptide(L)'
;MSATAKLPGHPAPQITYDGMLWLLAAQLTIMLPFTLSLPLWLVPLLVFTAVWRIRAMQGHTRQPGTPIKIVLMLAGLAGLALSGMPFPSLDLMVTLLLLGYAFKSVEVLEQRDAVVVIFLGYFLIAVYFLYSQSLLSGLYGVIALVIQTAALIGIRHPMPLMNTSRTIRHNLRLSGLLLLQCLPLMLIIFVF
;
A
#
# COMPACT_ATOMS: atom_id res chain seq x y z
N MET A 1 -10.49 50.64 8.50
CA MET A 1 -10.62 49.31 9.11
C MET A 1 -11.13 48.34 8.05
N SER A 2 -10.21 47.65 7.36
CA SER A 2 -10.56 46.65 6.34
C SER A 2 -10.54 45.28 6.98
N ALA A 3 -11.69 44.61 7.01
CA ALA A 3 -11.85 43.27 7.54
C ALA A 3 -11.24 42.25 6.56
N THR A 4 -10.22 41.54 7.01
CA THR A 4 -9.63 40.40 6.30
C THR A 4 -10.60 39.22 6.35
N ALA A 5 -11.32 39.02 5.25
CA ALA A 5 -12.12 37.83 5.02
C ALA A 5 -11.22 36.58 5.07
N LYS A 6 -11.42 35.78 6.11
CA LYS A 6 -10.81 34.45 6.28
C LYS A 6 -11.33 33.55 5.16
N LEU A 7 -10.50 33.32 4.13
CA LEU A 7 -10.79 32.35 3.08
C LEU A 7 -11.08 30.98 3.75
N PRO A 8 -12.15 30.28 3.37
CA PRO A 8 -12.46 28.97 3.92
C PRO A 8 -11.27 28.03 3.66
N GLY A 9 -10.80 27.36 4.71
CA GLY A 9 -9.72 26.38 4.62
C GLY A 9 -10.05 25.36 3.55
N HIS A 10 -9.16 25.22 2.56
CA HIS A 10 -9.32 24.20 1.53
C HIS A 10 -9.46 22.85 2.24
N PRO A 11 -10.54 22.09 2.02
CA PRO A 11 -10.61 20.73 2.53
C PRO A 11 -9.38 19.98 2.02
N ALA A 12 -8.67 19.30 2.92
CA ALA A 12 -7.53 18.46 2.54
C ALA A 12 -7.97 17.56 1.37
N PRO A 13 -7.15 17.42 0.32
CA PRO A 13 -7.52 16.64 -0.86
C PRO A 13 -7.98 15.25 -0.45
N GLN A 14 -9.28 14.99 -0.58
CA GLN A 14 -9.85 13.68 -0.23
C GLN A 14 -9.46 12.68 -1.32
N ILE A 15 -9.20 11.43 -0.93
CA ILE A 15 -8.81 10.38 -1.87
C ILE A 15 -10.03 10.04 -2.73
N THR A 16 -9.89 10.13 -4.05
CA THR A 16 -10.94 9.73 -5.01
C THR A 16 -11.16 8.22 -4.98
N TYR A 17 -12.39 7.76 -5.28
CA TYR A 17 -12.75 6.33 -5.36
C TYR A 17 -11.76 5.50 -6.20
N ASP A 18 -11.33 6.00 -7.36
CA ASP A 18 -10.35 5.33 -8.22
C ASP A 18 -9.00 5.14 -7.52
N GLY A 19 -8.54 6.12 -6.75
CA GLY A 19 -7.32 6.01 -5.95
C GLY A 19 -7.44 5.00 -4.80
N MET A 20 -8.64 4.88 -4.21
CA MET A 20 -8.90 3.86 -3.19
C MET A 20 -8.89 2.45 -3.77
N LEU A 21 -9.45 2.24 -4.97
CA LEU A 21 -9.39 0.97 -5.70
C LEU A 21 -7.93 0.55 -5.96
N TRP A 22 -7.12 1.49 -6.43
CA TRP A 22 -5.70 1.22 -6.67
C TRP A 22 -4.94 0.85 -5.40
N LEU A 23 -5.19 1.55 -4.30
CA LEU A 23 -4.56 1.21 -3.02
C LEU A 23 -4.96 -0.17 -2.51
N LEU A 24 -6.23 -0.57 -2.70
CA LEU A 24 -6.69 -1.92 -2.37
C LEU A 24 -5.97 -2.96 -3.23
N ALA A 25 -5.90 -2.74 -4.55
CA ALA A 25 -5.18 -3.63 -5.47
C ALA A 25 -3.69 -3.75 -5.09
N ALA A 26 -3.07 -2.63 -4.75
CA ALA A 26 -1.67 -2.60 -4.37
C ALA A 26 -1.41 -3.31 -3.03
N GLN A 27 -2.32 -3.17 -2.06
CA GLN A 27 -2.28 -3.89 -0.79
C GLN A 27 -2.40 -5.40 -0.97
N LEU A 28 -3.39 -5.86 -1.75
CA LEU A 28 -3.57 -7.28 -2.02
C LEU A 28 -2.36 -7.87 -2.74
N THR A 29 -1.81 -7.15 -3.72
CA THR A 29 -0.63 -7.59 -4.48
C THR A 29 0.60 -7.70 -3.59
N ILE A 30 0.81 -6.80 -2.64
CA ILE A 30 2.00 -6.91 -1.77
C ILE A 30 1.86 -8.06 -0.79
N MET A 31 0.70 -8.16 -0.13
CA MET A 31 0.59 -9.07 1.00
C MET A 31 0.42 -10.53 0.59
N LEU A 32 -0.03 -10.82 -0.64
CA LEU A 32 -0.23 -12.18 -1.16
C LEU A 32 1.02 -13.08 -1.06
N PRO A 33 2.21 -12.72 -1.60
CA PRO A 33 3.40 -13.57 -1.51
C PRO A 33 3.82 -13.84 -0.06
N PHE A 34 3.64 -12.86 0.82
CA PHE A 34 3.99 -12.99 2.24
C PHE A 34 3.13 -14.01 2.97
N THR A 35 1.88 -14.26 2.55
CA THR A 35 1.04 -15.31 3.16
C THR A 35 1.59 -16.72 2.98
N LEU A 36 2.48 -16.93 2.00
CA LEU A 36 3.11 -18.23 1.74
C LEU A 36 4.39 -18.43 2.56
N SER A 37 5.05 -17.34 2.95
CA SER A 37 6.35 -17.37 3.63
C SER A 37 6.28 -17.06 5.13
N LEU A 38 5.22 -16.40 5.60
CA LEU A 38 5.09 -15.91 6.97
C LEU A 38 3.95 -16.61 7.74
N PRO A 39 3.87 -16.43 9.07
CA PRO A 39 2.87 -17.11 9.88
C PRO A 39 1.44 -16.86 9.43
N LEU A 40 0.64 -17.93 9.46
CA LEU A 40 -0.77 -17.92 9.04
C LEU A 40 -1.65 -16.92 9.83
N TRP A 41 -1.24 -16.49 11.03
CA TRP A 41 -1.99 -15.48 11.80
C TRP A 41 -2.02 -14.10 11.15
N LEU A 42 -1.13 -13.82 10.19
CA LEU A 42 -1.18 -12.59 9.38
C LEU A 42 -2.33 -12.60 8.36
N VAL A 43 -2.84 -13.78 7.98
CA VAL A 43 -3.94 -13.91 7.01
C VAL A 43 -5.23 -13.25 7.54
N PRO A 44 -5.68 -13.50 8.78
CA PRO A 44 -6.77 -12.75 9.40
C PRO A 44 -6.58 -11.23 9.34
N LEU A 45 -5.37 -10.74 9.59
CA LEU A 45 -5.04 -9.30 9.54
C LEU A 45 -5.20 -8.74 8.13
N LEU A 46 -4.69 -9.45 7.12
CA LEU A 46 -4.87 -9.14 5.71
C LEU A 46 -6.35 -9.05 5.35
N VAL A 47 -7.13 -10.09 5.67
CA VAL A 47 -8.56 -10.14 5.37
C VAL A 47 -9.29 -8.99 6.06
N PHE A 48 -9.00 -8.76 7.34
CA PHE A 48 -9.59 -7.66 8.10
C PHE A 48 -9.32 -6.30 7.44
N THR A 49 -8.06 -6.00 7.13
CA THR A 49 -7.68 -4.71 6.53
C THR A 49 -8.26 -4.53 5.13
N ALA A 50 -8.34 -5.58 4.31
CA ALA A 50 -8.96 -5.54 3.00
C ALA A 50 -10.48 -5.30 3.09
N VAL A 51 -11.19 -6.06 3.93
CA VAL A 51 -12.64 -5.91 4.16
C VAL A 51 -12.96 -4.53 4.72
N TRP A 52 -12.15 -4.06 5.68
CA TRP A 52 -12.31 -2.73 6.27
C TRP A 52 -12.23 -1.65 5.19
N ARG A 53 -11.25 -1.76 4.29
CA ARG A 53 -11.07 -0.81 3.19
C ARG A 53 -12.22 -0.84 2.20
N ILE A 54 -12.72 -2.01 1.84
CA ILE A 54 -13.89 -2.15 0.97
C ILE A 54 -15.12 -1.48 1.61
N ARG A 55 -15.34 -1.69 2.92
CA ARG A 55 -16.44 -1.03 3.65
C ARG A 55 -16.29 0.48 3.71
N ALA A 56 -15.06 0.98 3.90
CA ALA A 56 -14.77 2.42 3.86
C ALA A 56 -15.09 3.02 2.48
N MET A 57 -14.79 2.30 1.39
CA MET A 57 -15.12 2.71 0.02
C MET A 57 -16.62 2.70 -0.26
N GLN A 58 -17.39 1.85 0.40
CA GLN A 58 -18.85 1.81 0.23
C GLN A 58 -19.57 2.96 0.95
N GLY A 59 -18.86 3.84 1.67
CA GLY A 59 -19.46 4.97 2.40
C GLY A 59 -20.18 4.58 3.70
N HIS A 60 -20.12 3.30 4.10
CA HIS A 60 -20.92 2.75 5.20
C HIS A 60 -20.26 2.87 6.58
N THR A 61 -19.06 3.44 6.72
CA THR A 61 -18.35 3.39 8.00
C THR A 61 -17.51 4.64 8.27
N ARG A 62 -17.84 5.33 9.37
CA ARG A 62 -16.99 6.34 10.02
C ARG A 62 -15.73 5.63 10.53
N GLN A 63 -14.58 6.30 10.46
CA GLN A 63 -13.25 5.74 10.74
C GLN A 63 -13.23 4.71 11.89
N PRO A 64 -12.40 3.65 11.81
CA PRO A 64 -12.27 2.68 12.88
C PRO A 64 -11.95 3.42 14.16
N GLY A 65 -12.83 3.29 15.16
CA GLY A 65 -12.62 3.93 16.44
C GLY A 65 -11.26 3.52 17.01
N THR A 66 -10.62 4.44 17.74
CA THR A 66 -9.40 4.21 18.52
C THR A 66 -9.34 2.83 19.22
N PRO A 67 -10.42 2.27 19.82
CA PRO A 67 -10.35 0.94 20.43
C PRO A 67 -10.06 -0.20 19.43
N ILE A 68 -10.60 -0.17 18.22
CA ILE A 68 -10.38 -1.22 17.21
C ILE A 68 -8.90 -1.27 16.82
N LYS A 69 -8.30 -0.09 16.63
CA LYS A 69 -6.87 0.05 16.31
C LYS A 69 -5.97 -0.50 17.42
N ILE A 70 -6.29 -0.18 18.68
CA ILE A 70 -5.53 -0.68 19.84
C ILE A 70 -5.64 -2.20 19.94
N VAL A 71 -6.84 -2.76 19.79
CA VAL A 71 -7.04 -4.21 19.80
C VAL A 71 -6.24 -4.90 18.69
N LEU A 72 -6.28 -4.36 17.47
CA LEU A 72 -5.48 -4.87 16.36
C LEU A 72 -3.98 -4.79 16.64
N MET A 73 -3.52 -3.68 17.20
CA MET A 73 -2.12 -3.47 17.56
C MET A 73 -1.65 -4.49 18.60
N LEU A 74 -2.41 -4.63 19.69
CA LEU A 74 -2.12 -5.61 20.74
C LEU A 74 -2.19 -7.04 20.21
N ALA A 75 -3.18 -7.37 19.38
CA ALA A 75 -3.31 -8.69 18.76
C ALA A 75 -2.13 -9.00 17.82
N GLY A 76 -1.68 -8.01 17.04
CA GLY A 76 -0.51 -8.16 16.16
C GLY A 76 0.79 -8.34 16.94
N LEU A 77 0.98 -7.59 18.01
CA LEU A 77 2.14 -7.74 18.90
C LEU A 77 2.10 -9.09 19.64
N ALA A 78 0.93 -9.52 20.10
CA ALA A 78 0.76 -10.84 20.71
C ALA A 78 1.04 -11.96 19.70
N GLY A 79 0.52 -11.86 18.48
CA GLY A 79 0.80 -12.82 17.40
C GLY A 79 2.29 -12.92 17.07
N LEU A 80 2.98 -11.78 17.03
CA LEU A 80 4.44 -11.74 16.85
C LEU A 80 5.17 -12.42 18.03
N ALA A 81 4.82 -12.09 19.27
CA ALA A 81 5.44 -12.67 20.46
C ALA A 81 5.23 -14.19 20.54
N LEU A 82 4.01 -14.66 20.24
CA LEU A 82 3.66 -16.08 20.21
C LEU A 82 4.32 -16.84 19.06
N SER A 83 4.76 -16.14 18.00
CA SER A 83 5.47 -16.77 16.88
C SER A 83 6.88 -17.24 17.26
N GLY A 84 7.42 -16.80 18.41
CA GLY A 84 8.72 -17.26 18.90
C GLY A 84 9.88 -16.99 17.95
N MET A 85 9.77 -15.97 17.09
CA MET A 85 10.79 -15.68 16.08
C MET A 85 12.10 -15.26 16.76
N PRO A 86 13.25 -15.80 16.35
CA PRO A 86 14.54 -15.45 16.94
C PRO A 86 14.86 -13.98 16.68
N PHE A 87 15.52 -13.32 17.65
CA PHE A 87 15.99 -11.94 17.52
C PHE A 87 17.52 -11.91 17.53
N PRO A 88 18.19 -11.32 16.51
CA PRO A 88 17.66 -10.68 15.31
C PRO A 88 17.40 -11.67 14.16
N SER A 89 16.24 -11.58 13.50
CA SER A 89 15.93 -12.33 12.27
C SER A 89 15.25 -11.46 11.24
N LEU A 90 15.44 -11.80 9.96
CA LEU A 90 14.75 -11.17 8.84
C LEU A 90 13.24 -11.29 9.01
N ASP A 91 12.75 -12.49 9.31
CA ASP A 91 11.31 -12.78 9.44
C ASP A 91 10.62 -11.91 10.50
N LEU A 92 11.30 -11.66 11.63
CA LEU A 92 10.78 -10.76 12.66
C LEU A 92 10.63 -9.32 12.14
N MET A 93 11.66 -8.80 11.47
CA MET A 93 11.65 -7.43 10.94
C MET A 93 10.60 -7.25 9.85
N VAL A 94 10.45 -8.26 8.98
CA VAL A 94 9.46 -8.25 7.89
C VAL A 94 8.04 -8.38 8.44
N THR A 95 7.84 -9.20 9.47
CA THR A 95 6.55 -9.30 10.16
C THR A 95 6.15 -7.98 10.79
N LEU A 96 7.08 -7.29 11.48
CA LEU A 96 6.84 -5.96 12.05
C LEU A 96 6.49 -4.92 10.97
N LEU A 97 7.21 -4.94 9.85
CA LEU A 97 6.97 -4.06 8.72
C LEU A 97 5.59 -4.31 8.08
N LEU A 98 5.20 -5.58 7.91
CA LEU A 98 3.87 -5.95 7.42
C LEU A 98 2.76 -5.53 8.38
N LEU A 99 3.01 -5.66 9.69
CA LEU A 99 2.10 -5.23 10.73
C LEU A 99 1.90 -3.71 10.66
N GLY A 100 3.01 -2.96 10.57
CA GLY A 100 2.99 -1.51 10.38
C GLY A 100 2.29 -1.10 9.08
N TYR A 101 2.53 -1.81 7.98
CA TYR A 101 1.85 -1.60 6.71
C TYR A 101 0.34 -1.81 6.82
N ALA A 102 -0.09 -2.92 7.43
CA ALA A 102 -1.50 -3.25 7.63
C ALA A 102 -2.20 -2.18 8.49
N PHE A 103 -1.59 -1.79 9.62
CA PHE A 103 -2.14 -0.76 10.49
C PHE A 103 -2.18 0.60 9.79
N LYS A 104 -1.07 1.02 9.16
CA LYS A 104 -1.03 2.28 8.44
C LYS A 104 -2.07 2.32 7.31
N SER A 105 -2.33 1.20 6.66
CA SER A 105 -3.38 1.08 5.63
C SER A 105 -4.79 1.37 6.16
N VAL A 106 -5.10 0.89 7.37
CA VAL A 106 -6.39 1.16 8.04
C VAL A 106 -6.53 2.63 8.46
N GLU A 107 -5.41 3.32 8.67
CA GLU A 107 -5.35 4.73 9.05
C GLU A 107 -5.25 5.70 7.88
N VAL A 108 -5.39 5.24 6.63
CA VAL A 108 -5.31 6.13 5.47
C VAL A 108 -6.54 7.03 5.43
N LEU A 109 -6.36 8.30 5.77
CA LEU A 109 -7.40 9.33 5.77
C LEU A 109 -7.13 10.40 4.72
N GLU A 110 -5.85 10.76 4.56
CA GLU A 110 -5.40 11.77 3.62
C GLU A 110 -4.49 11.17 2.55
N GLN A 111 -4.33 11.89 1.44
CA GLN A 111 -3.36 11.52 0.40
C GLN A 111 -1.95 11.34 0.95
N ARG A 112 -1.58 12.09 1.99
CA ARG A 112 -0.27 12.00 2.65
C ARG A 112 -0.06 10.62 3.27
N ASP A 113 -1.06 10.10 3.98
CA ASP A 113 -0.98 8.77 4.58
C ASP A 113 -0.98 7.67 3.53
N ALA A 114 -1.77 7.84 2.47
CA ALA A 114 -1.82 6.89 1.37
C ALA A 114 -0.45 6.72 0.69
N VAL A 115 0.26 7.84 0.50
CA VAL A 115 1.62 7.85 -0.05
C VAL A 115 2.59 7.12 0.87
N VAL A 116 2.48 7.29 2.20
CA VAL A 116 3.30 6.54 3.16
C VAL A 116 3.07 5.04 3.01
N VAL A 117 1.81 4.60 2.90
CA VAL A 117 1.49 3.18 2.68
C VAL A 117 2.11 2.67 1.39
N ILE A 118 2.04 3.44 0.30
CA ILE A 118 2.68 3.08 -0.98
C ILE A 118 4.20 2.89 -0.81
N PHE A 119 4.88 3.79 -0.10
CA PHE A 119 6.31 3.66 0.16
C PHE A 119 6.67 2.44 1.00
N LEU A 120 5.90 2.15 2.05
CA LEU A 120 6.06 0.88 2.78
C LEU A 120 5.85 -0.32 1.84
N GLY A 121 4.92 -0.20 0.89
CA GLY A 121 4.69 -1.22 -0.12
C GLY A 121 5.86 -1.45 -1.07
N TYR A 122 6.50 -0.38 -1.56
CA TYR A 122 7.74 -0.49 -2.32
C TYR A 122 8.85 -1.16 -1.53
N PHE A 123 8.99 -0.82 -0.25
CA PHE A 123 9.97 -1.43 0.63
C PHE A 123 9.69 -2.93 0.84
N LEU A 124 8.43 -3.32 1.00
CA LEU A 124 8.02 -4.73 1.06
C LEU A 124 8.34 -5.49 -0.23
N ILE A 125 8.16 -4.88 -1.41
CA ILE A 125 8.56 -5.51 -2.69
C ILE A 125 10.07 -5.75 -2.73
N ALA A 126 10.88 -4.78 -2.27
CA ALA A 126 12.33 -4.95 -2.20
C ALA A 126 12.73 -6.08 -1.24
N VAL A 127 12.08 -6.16 -0.09
CA VAL A 127 12.27 -7.24 0.90
C VAL A 127 11.84 -8.60 0.34
N TYR A 128 10.78 -8.67 -0.46
CA TYR A 128 10.32 -9.92 -1.06
C TYR A 128 11.41 -10.59 -1.91
N PHE A 129 12.24 -9.81 -2.61
CA PHE A 129 13.38 -10.33 -3.36
C PHE A 129 14.48 -10.94 -2.50
N LEU A 130 14.51 -10.67 -1.18
CA LEU A 130 15.41 -11.35 -0.25
C LEU A 130 14.95 -12.80 0.04
N TYR A 131 13.65 -13.07 -0.07
CA TYR A 131 13.10 -14.42 0.13
C TYR A 131 13.18 -15.28 -1.11
N SER A 132 12.94 -14.70 -2.29
CA SER A 132 12.85 -15.48 -3.53
C SER A 132 13.44 -14.73 -4.72
N GLN A 133 14.45 -15.36 -5.33
CA GLN A 133 15.17 -14.83 -6.49
C GLN A 133 14.83 -15.59 -7.78
N SER A 134 13.69 -16.30 -7.80
CA SER A 134 13.24 -17.00 -9.00
C SER A 134 12.78 -16.03 -10.10
N LEU A 135 12.79 -16.48 -11.36
CA LEU A 135 12.27 -15.70 -12.48
C LEU A 135 10.80 -15.30 -12.28
N LEU A 136 10.00 -16.20 -11.69
CA LEU A 136 8.59 -15.95 -11.41
C LEU A 136 8.41 -14.86 -10.36
N SER A 137 9.24 -14.85 -9.33
CA SER A 137 9.27 -13.81 -8.29
C SER A 137 9.69 -12.46 -8.87
N GLY A 138 10.63 -12.46 -9.83
CA GLY A 138 10.99 -11.32 -10.69
C GLY A 138 9.77 -10.71 -11.38
N LEU A 139 9.07 -11.54 -12.16
CA LEU A 139 7.88 -11.09 -12.89
C LEU A 139 6.78 -10.57 -11.96
N TYR A 140 6.56 -11.27 -10.84
CA TYR A 140 5.61 -10.84 -9.82
C TYR A 140 5.97 -9.48 -9.22
N GLY A 141 7.24 -9.27 -8.88
CA GLY A 141 7.71 -8.00 -8.35
C GLY A 141 7.53 -6.85 -9.34
N VAL A 142 7.77 -7.08 -10.64
CA VAL A 142 7.49 -6.08 -11.69
C VAL A 142 6.01 -5.71 -11.73
N ILE A 143 5.10 -6.71 -11.68
CA ILE A 143 3.66 -6.47 -11.63
C ILE A 143 3.29 -5.66 -10.37
N ALA A 144 3.85 -6.02 -9.21
CA ALA A 144 3.63 -5.30 -7.97
C ALA A 144 4.12 -3.84 -8.04
N LEU A 145 5.27 -3.59 -8.67
CA LEU A 145 5.79 -2.24 -8.91
C LEU A 145 4.88 -1.42 -9.84
N VAL A 146 4.38 -2.03 -10.92
CA VAL A 146 3.42 -1.38 -11.83
C VAL A 146 2.17 -0.96 -11.07
N ILE A 147 1.58 -1.87 -10.29
CA ILE A 147 0.36 -1.61 -9.51
C ILE A 147 0.60 -0.53 -8.45
N GLN A 148 1.72 -0.58 -7.72
CA GLN A 148 2.08 0.44 -6.73
C GLN A 148 2.27 1.82 -7.37
N THR A 149 2.91 1.87 -8.54
CA THR A 149 3.12 3.11 -9.27
C THR A 149 1.81 3.67 -9.83
N ALA A 150 0.92 2.79 -10.33
CA ALA A 150 -0.41 3.18 -10.76
C ALA A 150 -1.25 3.74 -9.60
N ALA A 151 -1.10 3.17 -8.39
CA ALA A 151 -1.72 3.69 -7.18
C ALA A 151 -1.19 5.08 -6.80
N LEU A 152 0.12 5.27 -6.87
CA LEU A 152 0.74 6.56 -6.61
C LEU A 152 0.23 7.65 -7.57
N ILE A 153 0.17 7.33 -8.86
CA ILE A 153 -0.37 8.23 -9.90
C ILE A 153 -1.84 8.55 -9.61
N GLY A 154 -2.66 7.54 -9.32
CA GLY A 154 -4.10 7.71 -9.07
C GLY A 154 -4.43 8.56 -7.84
N ILE A 155 -3.56 8.58 -6.83
CA ILE A 155 -3.73 9.41 -5.62
C ILE A 155 -3.23 10.83 -5.84
N ARG A 156 -2.10 10.99 -6.53
CA ARG A 156 -1.45 12.30 -6.74
C ARG A 156 -2.10 13.11 -7.85
N HIS A 157 -2.67 12.46 -8.85
CA HIS A 157 -3.28 13.11 -10.01
C HIS A 157 -4.71 12.56 -10.23
N PRO A 158 -5.68 12.92 -9.37
CA PRO A 158 -7.06 12.52 -9.60
C PRO A 158 -7.60 13.18 -10.88
N MET A 159 -8.19 12.38 -11.76
CA MET A 159 -8.78 12.82 -13.03
C MET A 159 -10.31 12.66 -13.02
N PRO A 160 -11.06 13.56 -12.35
CA PRO A 160 -12.50 13.40 -12.14
C PRO A 160 -13.37 13.47 -13.41
N LEU A 161 -12.82 13.94 -14.52
CA LEU A 161 -13.53 14.10 -15.80
C LEU A 161 -13.47 12.84 -16.69
N MET A 162 -12.72 11.81 -16.31
CA MET A 162 -12.53 10.58 -17.10
C MET A 162 -13.33 9.41 -16.51
N ASN A 163 -13.90 8.58 -17.38
CA ASN A 163 -14.53 7.33 -16.98
C ASN A 163 -13.51 6.42 -16.25
N THR A 164 -13.91 5.77 -15.15
CA THR A 164 -13.06 4.89 -14.32
C THR A 164 -12.21 3.92 -15.13
N SER A 165 -12.78 3.26 -16.16
CA SER A 165 -12.02 2.33 -17.02
C SER A 165 -10.87 3.00 -17.79
N ARG A 166 -11.07 4.24 -18.24
CA ARG A 166 -10.03 5.01 -18.94
C ARG A 166 -8.97 5.50 -17.96
N THR A 167 -9.35 5.92 -16.77
CA THR A 167 -8.43 6.32 -15.69
C THR A 167 -7.52 5.16 -15.29
N ILE A 168 -8.09 3.96 -15.08
CA ILE A 168 -7.32 2.74 -14.77
C ILE A 168 -6.31 2.43 -15.87
N ARG A 169 -6.74 2.43 -17.15
CA ARG A 169 -5.86 2.16 -18.28
C ARG A 169 -4.75 3.21 -18.43
N HIS A 170 -5.08 4.48 -18.21
CA HIS A 170 -4.13 5.58 -18.27
C HIS A 170 -3.06 5.43 -17.18
N ASN A 171 -3.47 5.20 -15.94
CA ASN A 171 -2.55 5.01 -14.80
C ASN A 171 -1.63 3.82 -15.03
N LEU A 172 -2.16 2.67 -15.49
CA LEU A 172 -1.36 1.48 -15.83
C LEU A 172 -0.33 1.76 -16.92
N ARG A 173 -0.76 2.43 -17.99
CA ARG A 173 0.12 2.75 -19.12
C ARG A 173 1.23 3.68 -18.68
N LEU A 174 0.91 4.72 -17.92
CA LEU A 174 1.92 5.63 -17.38
C LEU A 174 2.88 4.93 -16.42
N SER A 175 2.38 4.11 -15.48
CA SER A 175 3.25 3.34 -14.59
C SER A 175 4.19 2.41 -15.34
N GLY A 176 3.69 1.73 -16.37
CA GLY A 176 4.50 0.84 -17.21
C GLY A 176 5.57 1.60 -17.98
N LEU A 177 5.23 2.76 -18.55
CA LEU A 177 6.18 3.62 -19.26
C LEU A 177 7.27 4.16 -18.33
N LEU A 178 6.92 4.58 -17.12
CA LEU A 178 7.89 5.06 -16.12
C LEU A 178 8.87 3.95 -15.75
N LEU A 179 8.39 2.73 -15.51
CA LEU A 179 9.26 1.58 -15.21
C LEU A 179 10.10 1.15 -16.41
N LEU A 180 9.56 1.26 -17.64
CA LEU A 180 10.32 0.99 -18.85
C LEU A 180 11.47 1.99 -19.02
N GLN A 181 11.24 3.26 -18.65
CA GLN A 181 12.29 4.29 -18.64
C GLN A 181 13.36 4.03 -17.57
N CYS A 182 13.09 3.20 -16.56
CA CYS A 182 14.12 2.77 -15.60
C CYS A 182 15.07 1.70 -16.19
N LEU A 183 14.69 0.99 -17.26
CA LEU A 183 15.54 -0.02 -17.90
C LEU A 183 16.87 0.53 -18.44
N PRO A 184 16.95 1.66 -19.16
CA PRO A 184 18.23 2.20 -19.60
C PRO A 184 19.16 2.51 -18.42
N LEU A 185 18.62 3.05 -17.31
CA LEU A 185 19.41 3.30 -16.10
C LEU A 185 19.89 1.98 -15.48
N MET A 186 19.04 0.96 -15.43
CA MET A 186 19.42 -0.37 -14.96
C MET A 186 20.55 -0.97 -15.80
N LEU A 187 20.47 -0.89 -17.13
CA LEU A 187 21.51 -1.40 -18.02
C LEU A 187 22.84 -0.65 -17.83
N ILE A 188 22.79 0.67 -17.65
CA ILE A 188 23.98 1.48 -17.36
C ILE A 188 24.64 1.03 -16.04
N ILE A 189 23.86 0.72 -15.00
CA ILE A 189 24.41 0.36 -13.68
C ILE A 189 24.90 -1.10 -13.61
N PHE A 190 24.28 -2.03 -14.35
CA PHE A 190 24.55 -3.47 -14.24
C PHE A 190 25.41 -4.06 -15.35
N VAL A 191 25.43 -3.47 -16.54
CA VAL A 191 26.17 -4.00 -17.70
C VAL A 191 27.49 -3.26 -17.93
N PHE A 192 27.56 -1.98 -17.54
CA PHE A 192 28.77 -1.16 -17.59
C PHE A 192 29.36 -1.01 -16.20
#